data_AF-A0AAD7DJ31-F1
#
_entry.id   AF-A0AAD7DJ31-F1
#
_cell.length_a   1.000
_cell.length_b   1.000
_cell.length_c   1.000
_cell.angle_alpha   90.00
_cell.angle_beta   90.00
_cell.angle_gamma   90.00
#
_symmetry.space_group_name_H-M   'P 1'
#
loop_
_entity.id
_entity.type
_entity.pdbx_description
1 polymer ?
#
loop_
_entity_poly.entity_id
_entity_poly.type
_entity_poly.pdbx_seq_one_letter_code
_entity_poly.pdbx_strand_id
1 'polypeptide(L)'
;MRSIFFATTFLSLGASHVWSQSLNNTGIRWVDCATNIPAPLKDTNLTFPLPSALHCGRLDVPMDYSKPMSASNNITLGFTMFRPPNSRGLINLQVILTLGGPGQEVASYSWEIALNLSRASWFAGLEGYDMLAIDTRGWDSSNALNCSLGNWTLSPSFPSTESELKAFQAAVGVYAQSCIDSSTPAGIVQHLSSDETVQDWDRVRAALGYDIMHHFGISYGTYYGALYAHMFPEHVGRFALDAVFTTGSNVDLISAQYAALDRSLVRSDAYCVNDPACPLHSQGKGSVLQAFNTAIDLASSNSSTTNATADDVRFFVAMRYLVGNPDFATLNQALYDATQGNWSLLDYPPFAATYTLSIVPIAQTYCLDYRGYIDDNTFEGYQNILKVGAESDPIGIKYLFFMVLHTLCTGWPYTAASNPKMPINASMVLITSDFDYNTPTELADLEWSQAPNSVLVVRHGDDHGSYDVPGPARSAFIDFLATGNLPAATNQTFATIYEPGSKRAPIPDPYSVPTGPEAGDM
;
A
#
# COMPACT_ATOMS: atom_id res chain seq x y z
N MET A 1 -59.17 -46.27 -36.80
CA MET A 1 -58.60 -44.93 -37.05
C MET A 1 -58.03 -44.43 -35.73
N ARG A 2 -56.83 -44.89 -35.33
CA ARG A 2 -55.51 -44.23 -35.46
C ARG A 2 -55.45 -42.81 -34.90
N SER A 3 -55.04 -42.74 -33.64
CA SER A 3 -54.57 -41.57 -32.90
C SER A 3 -53.28 -41.02 -33.49
N ILE A 4 -53.13 -39.70 -33.56
CA ILE A 4 -51.88 -39.02 -33.96
C ILE A 4 -51.47 -38.09 -32.81
N PHE A 5 -50.35 -38.41 -32.18
CA PHE A 5 -49.61 -37.55 -31.27
C PHE A 5 -48.82 -36.52 -32.10
N PHE A 6 -48.91 -35.24 -31.74
CA PHE A 6 -47.94 -34.22 -32.17
C PHE A 6 -46.94 -33.99 -31.04
N ALA A 7 -45.68 -34.35 -31.29
CA ALA A 7 -44.55 -33.99 -30.44
C ALA A 7 -43.99 -32.65 -30.94
N THR A 8 -44.04 -31.61 -30.10
CA THR A 8 -43.34 -30.34 -30.32
C THR A 8 -41.96 -30.41 -29.69
N THR A 9 -40.94 -30.55 -30.53
CA THR A 9 -39.53 -30.42 -30.17
C THR A 9 -39.19 -28.93 -30.02
N PHE A 10 -38.94 -28.46 -28.80
CA PHE A 10 -38.33 -27.14 -28.58
C PHE A 10 -36.82 -27.25 -28.80
N LEU A 11 -36.33 -26.70 -29.92
CA LEU A 11 -34.90 -26.43 -30.12
C LEU A 11 -34.49 -25.25 -29.23
N SER A 12 -33.75 -25.53 -28.16
CA SER A 12 -33.01 -24.51 -27.41
C SER A 12 -31.70 -24.19 -28.14
N LEU A 13 -31.73 -23.22 -29.05
CA LEU A 13 -30.53 -22.65 -29.67
C LEU A 13 -30.63 -21.13 -29.56
N GLY A 14 -29.63 -20.51 -28.93
CA GLY A 14 -29.37 -19.08 -29.10
C GLY A 14 -29.31 -18.19 -27.85
N ALA A 15 -28.80 -18.67 -26.72
CA ALA A 15 -28.38 -17.77 -25.63
C ALA A 15 -26.85 -17.56 -25.57
N SER A 16 -26.04 -18.44 -26.18
CA SER A 16 -24.57 -18.34 -26.11
C SER A 16 -23.94 -17.46 -27.20
N HIS A 17 -24.61 -17.21 -28.32
CA HIS A 17 -24.06 -16.43 -29.44
C HIS A 17 -24.28 -14.92 -29.36
N VAL A 18 -25.25 -14.45 -28.55
CA VAL A 18 -25.51 -13.01 -28.39
C VAL A 18 -24.51 -12.36 -27.43
N TRP A 19 -23.99 -13.11 -26.45
CA TRP A 19 -23.02 -12.62 -25.47
C TRP A 19 -21.59 -12.52 -26.02
N SER A 20 -21.20 -13.33 -27.00
CA SER A 20 -19.87 -13.22 -27.60
C SER A 20 -19.73 -12.01 -28.53
N GLN A 21 -20.85 -11.45 -29.03
CA GLN A 21 -20.83 -10.28 -29.90
C GLN A 21 -20.88 -8.95 -29.14
N SER A 22 -21.48 -8.90 -27.93
CA SER A 22 -21.52 -7.66 -27.12
C SER A 22 -20.18 -7.37 -26.42
N LEU A 23 -19.37 -8.38 -26.12
CA LEU A 23 -18.05 -8.21 -25.49
C LEU A 23 -16.95 -7.75 -26.47
N ASN A 24 -17.18 -7.84 -27.78
CA ASN A 24 -16.19 -7.46 -28.80
C ASN A 24 -16.16 -5.95 -29.12
N ASN A 25 -17.09 -5.15 -28.58
CA ASN A 25 -17.20 -3.72 -28.90
C ASN A 25 -16.70 -2.80 -27.77
N THR A 26 -16.18 -3.36 -26.67
CA THR A 26 -15.68 -2.61 -25.50
C THR A 26 -14.17 -2.37 -25.51
N GLY A 27 -13.44 -3.01 -26.41
CA GLY A 27 -11.97 -2.99 -26.45
C GLY A 27 -11.29 -3.96 -25.48
N ILE A 28 -12.04 -4.62 -24.57
CA ILE A 28 -11.49 -5.61 -23.64
C ILE A 28 -11.22 -6.92 -24.37
N ARG A 29 -9.99 -7.44 -24.21
CA ARG A 29 -9.62 -8.79 -24.60
C ARG A 29 -9.69 -9.70 -23.39
N TRP A 30 -10.73 -10.52 -23.31
CA TRP A 30 -10.82 -11.57 -22.30
C TRP A 30 -9.83 -12.69 -22.60
N VAL A 31 -9.03 -13.07 -21.60
CA VAL A 31 -7.99 -14.10 -21.70
C VAL A 31 -8.28 -15.24 -20.74
N ASP A 32 -7.74 -16.43 -21.04
CA ASP A 32 -7.90 -17.59 -20.18
C ASP A 32 -7.10 -17.41 -18.88
N CYS A 33 -7.82 -17.34 -17.76
CA CYS A 33 -7.21 -17.26 -16.43
C CYS A 33 -6.27 -18.43 -16.13
N ALA A 34 -6.56 -19.65 -16.61
CA ALA A 34 -5.72 -20.82 -16.38
C ALA A 34 -4.30 -20.67 -16.95
N THR A 35 -4.10 -19.76 -17.90
CA THR A 35 -2.79 -19.43 -18.50
C THR A 35 -2.25 -18.06 -18.09
N ASN A 36 -3.00 -17.31 -17.27
CA ASN A 36 -2.65 -15.97 -16.79
C ASN A 36 -2.76 -15.90 -15.25
N ILE A 37 -2.17 -16.89 -14.56
CA ILE A 37 -2.17 -16.96 -13.09
C ILE A 37 -1.26 -15.85 -12.53
N PRO A 38 -1.75 -15.00 -11.61
CA PRO A 38 -0.94 -13.95 -10.99
C PRO A 38 0.21 -14.51 -10.17
N ALA A 39 1.30 -13.74 -10.04
CA ALA A 39 2.57 -14.25 -9.50
C ALA A 39 2.45 -14.90 -8.11
N PRO A 40 1.73 -14.33 -7.12
CA PRO A 40 1.57 -14.95 -5.80
C PRO A 40 0.88 -16.32 -5.80
N LEU A 41 0.14 -16.64 -6.86
CA LEU A 41 -0.64 -17.88 -6.97
C LEU A 41 0.00 -18.94 -7.87
N LYS A 42 1.11 -18.63 -8.56
CA LYS A 42 1.74 -19.56 -9.54
C LYS A 42 2.19 -20.88 -8.93
N ASP A 43 2.68 -20.85 -7.69
CA ASP A 43 3.18 -22.02 -6.98
C ASP A 43 2.13 -22.63 -6.01
N THR A 44 0.88 -22.16 -6.08
CA THR A 44 -0.22 -22.69 -5.27
C THR A 44 -0.90 -23.88 -5.95
N ASN A 45 -1.40 -24.83 -5.15
CA ASN A 45 -2.10 -26.00 -5.69
C ASN A 45 -3.56 -25.65 -6.05
N LEU A 46 -3.75 -25.05 -7.22
CA LEU A 46 -5.06 -24.62 -7.71
C LEU A 46 -5.92 -25.80 -8.19
N THR A 47 -7.21 -25.77 -7.86
CA THR A 47 -8.17 -26.77 -8.33
C THR A 47 -8.79 -26.33 -9.65
N PHE A 48 -8.83 -27.24 -10.64
CA PHE A 48 -9.41 -27.00 -11.96
C PHE A 48 -10.68 -27.86 -12.20
N PRO A 49 -11.64 -27.40 -13.03
CA PRO A 49 -11.64 -26.12 -13.75
C PRO A 49 -11.80 -24.93 -12.80
N LEU A 50 -11.25 -23.78 -13.18
CA LEU A 50 -11.40 -22.56 -12.40
C LEU A 50 -12.87 -22.14 -12.34
N PRO A 51 -13.32 -21.48 -11.25
CA PRO A 51 -14.69 -20.99 -11.12
C PRO A 51 -15.10 -20.10 -12.29
N SER A 52 -16.31 -20.29 -12.82
CA SER A 52 -16.83 -19.49 -13.94
C SER A 52 -17.04 -18.01 -13.61
N ALA A 53 -17.02 -17.66 -12.33
CA ALA A 53 -17.10 -16.27 -11.83
C ALA A 53 -15.74 -15.56 -11.90
N LEU A 54 -14.64 -16.27 -12.18
CA LEU A 54 -13.32 -15.68 -12.31
C LEU A 54 -13.06 -15.29 -13.77
N HIS A 55 -12.70 -14.03 -13.99
CA HIS A 55 -12.41 -13.49 -15.32
C HIS A 55 -11.05 -12.80 -15.34
N CYS A 56 -10.33 -12.93 -16.44
CA CYS A 56 -9.06 -12.26 -16.67
C CYS A 56 -9.17 -11.47 -17.97
N GLY A 57 -8.80 -10.20 -17.94
CA GLY A 57 -8.98 -9.28 -19.05
C GLY A 57 -7.72 -8.47 -19.33
N ARG A 58 -7.65 -7.97 -20.56
CA ARG A 58 -6.65 -6.99 -20.98
C ARG A 58 -7.33 -5.83 -21.69
N LEU A 59 -6.81 -4.62 -21.50
CA LEU A 59 -7.29 -3.42 -22.19
C LEU A 59 -6.11 -2.59 -22.65
N ASP A 60 -6.10 -2.18 -23.92
CA ASP A 60 -5.12 -1.21 -24.39
C ASP A 60 -5.60 0.21 -24.08
N VAL A 61 -4.69 1.01 -23.55
CA VAL A 61 -4.91 2.42 -23.19
C VAL A 61 -3.73 3.27 -23.70
N PRO A 62 -3.89 4.60 -23.81
CA PRO A 62 -2.76 5.47 -24.09
C PRO A 62 -1.64 5.31 -23.06
N MET A 63 -0.40 5.26 -23.55
CA MET A 63 0.78 5.36 -22.66
C MET A 63 0.85 6.78 -22.10
N ASP A 64 0.88 7.77 -23.00
CA ASP A 64 0.79 9.19 -22.73
C ASP A 64 -0.63 9.69 -23.06
N TYR A 65 -1.39 10.06 -22.02
CA TYR A 65 -2.75 10.57 -22.16
C TYR A 65 -2.85 11.97 -22.78
N SER A 66 -1.74 12.71 -22.91
CA SER A 66 -1.71 13.98 -23.64
C SER A 66 -1.74 13.81 -25.16
N LYS A 67 -1.56 12.57 -25.65
CA LYS A 67 -1.53 12.21 -27.07
C LYS A 67 -2.64 11.21 -27.39
N PRO A 68 -3.15 11.21 -28.63
CA PRO A 68 -4.10 10.18 -29.05
C PRO A 68 -3.47 8.79 -28.99
N MET A 69 -4.29 7.78 -28.70
CA MET A 69 -3.87 6.38 -28.74
C MET A 69 -3.39 6.00 -30.15
N SER A 70 -2.24 5.34 -30.23
CA SER A 70 -1.66 4.85 -31.49
C SER A 70 -0.78 3.63 -31.23
N ALA A 71 -0.28 3.00 -32.30
CA ALA A 71 0.63 1.85 -32.17
C ALA A 71 1.96 2.18 -31.46
N SER A 72 2.34 3.46 -31.39
CA SER A 72 3.55 3.93 -30.68
C SER A 72 3.22 4.67 -29.37
N ASN A 73 1.93 4.75 -29.00
CA ASN A 73 1.44 5.41 -27.80
C ASN A 73 0.33 4.56 -27.17
N ASN A 74 0.65 3.32 -26.79
CA ASN A 74 -0.26 2.45 -26.08
C ASN A 74 0.49 1.58 -25.07
N ILE A 75 -0.18 1.21 -23.98
CA ILE A 75 0.19 0.12 -23.10
C ILE A 75 -1.01 -0.84 -22.99
N THR A 76 -0.74 -2.08 -22.62
CA THR A 76 -1.74 -3.10 -22.30
C THR A 76 -1.84 -3.25 -20.79
N LEU A 77 -2.98 -2.91 -20.23
CA LEU A 77 -3.34 -3.23 -18.85
C LEU A 77 -3.78 -4.68 -18.74
N GLY A 78 -3.42 -5.32 -17.64
CA GLY A 78 -3.97 -6.59 -17.19
C GLY A 78 -4.82 -6.39 -15.94
N PHE A 79 -5.94 -7.10 -15.88
CA PHE A 79 -6.84 -7.08 -14.72
C PHE A 79 -7.54 -8.41 -14.53
N THR A 80 -7.99 -8.65 -13.31
CA THR A 80 -8.79 -9.83 -12.93
C THR A 80 -10.07 -9.38 -12.26
N MET A 81 -11.11 -10.21 -12.39
CA MET A 81 -12.40 -9.95 -11.77
C MET A 81 -13.00 -11.20 -11.16
N PHE A 82 -13.55 -11.06 -9.97
CA PHE A 82 -14.59 -11.95 -9.47
C PHE A 82 -15.95 -11.33 -9.82
N ARG A 83 -16.79 -12.08 -10.55
CA ARG A 83 -18.10 -11.64 -11.05
C ARG A 83 -19.21 -12.59 -10.57
N PRO A 84 -19.90 -12.26 -9.47
CA PRO A 84 -20.99 -13.07 -8.97
C PRO A 84 -22.23 -12.95 -9.89
N PRO A 85 -23.16 -13.91 -9.85
CA PRO A 85 -24.46 -13.75 -10.49
C PRO A 85 -25.21 -12.53 -9.92
N ASN A 86 -25.76 -11.69 -10.79
CA ASN A 86 -26.55 -10.50 -10.42
C ASN A 86 -25.78 -9.48 -9.57
N SER A 87 -24.63 -9.06 -10.06
CA SER A 87 -23.78 -8.04 -9.44
C SER A 87 -24.51 -6.74 -9.08
N ARG A 88 -24.20 -6.19 -7.91
CA ARG A 88 -24.74 -4.93 -7.38
C ARG A 88 -23.98 -3.68 -7.84
N GLY A 89 -22.83 -3.85 -8.49
CA GLY A 89 -21.94 -2.76 -8.88
C GLY A 89 -20.49 -3.23 -9.00
N LEU A 90 -19.58 -2.29 -9.27
CA LEU A 90 -18.15 -2.53 -9.44
C LEU A 90 -17.37 -1.99 -8.24
N ILE A 91 -16.53 -2.81 -7.61
CA ILE A 91 -15.54 -2.41 -6.61
C ILE A 91 -14.15 -2.63 -7.19
N ASN A 92 -13.33 -1.58 -7.26
CA ASN A 92 -11.90 -1.69 -7.55
C ASN A 92 -11.13 -2.00 -6.26
N LEU A 93 -10.30 -3.03 -6.29
CA LEU A 93 -9.49 -3.52 -5.18
C LEU A 93 -8.05 -3.07 -5.36
N GLN A 94 -7.57 -2.25 -4.44
CA GLN A 94 -6.20 -1.72 -4.43
C GLN A 94 -5.64 -1.85 -3.02
N VAL A 95 -5.27 -3.08 -2.68
CA VAL A 95 -4.85 -3.49 -1.34
C VAL A 95 -3.34 -3.70 -1.31
N ILE A 96 -2.63 -2.71 -0.75
CA ILE A 96 -1.17 -2.64 -0.72
C ILE A 96 -0.75 -2.60 0.75
N LEU A 97 -0.38 -3.74 1.33
CA LEU A 97 -0.20 -3.86 2.79
C LEU A 97 1.26 -4.07 3.24
N THR A 98 2.12 -4.56 2.34
CA THR A 98 3.51 -4.90 2.70
C THR A 98 4.44 -3.70 2.55
N LEU A 99 5.75 -3.90 2.79
CA LEU A 99 6.85 -2.93 2.71
C LEU A 99 6.76 -1.98 1.48
N GLY A 100 5.91 -0.96 1.61
CA GLY A 100 5.66 0.10 0.63
C GLY A 100 4.77 -0.28 -0.56
N GLY A 101 3.99 0.72 -1.00
CA GLY A 101 3.67 0.98 -2.41
C GLY A 101 4.19 2.38 -2.77
N PRO A 102 3.90 2.94 -3.95
CA PRO A 102 3.07 2.42 -5.05
C PRO A 102 3.61 1.17 -5.70
N GLY A 103 2.69 0.49 -6.38
CA GLY A 103 3.01 -0.58 -7.29
C GLY A 103 3.22 -1.89 -6.58
N GLN A 104 2.27 -2.80 -6.74
CA GLN A 104 2.28 -4.17 -6.26
C GLN A 104 1.29 -4.98 -7.09
N GLU A 105 1.42 -6.29 -7.01
CA GLU A 105 0.46 -7.22 -7.57
C GLU A 105 -0.87 -7.10 -6.80
N VAL A 106 -1.98 -6.85 -7.51
CA VAL A 106 -3.32 -6.83 -6.91
C VAL A 106 -4.27 -7.82 -7.59
N ALA A 107 -3.94 -8.27 -8.80
CA ALA A 107 -4.75 -9.22 -9.57
C ALA A 107 -5.12 -10.50 -8.78
N SER A 108 -4.34 -10.91 -7.79
CA SER A 108 -4.55 -12.12 -6.98
C SER A 108 -5.74 -11.99 -6.05
N TYR A 109 -6.14 -10.79 -5.62
CA TYR A 109 -7.27 -10.63 -4.71
C TYR A 109 -8.57 -11.19 -5.31
N SER A 110 -8.88 -10.83 -6.56
CA SER A 110 -10.06 -11.37 -7.27
C SER A 110 -10.01 -12.89 -7.43
N TRP A 111 -8.81 -13.45 -7.60
CA TRP A 111 -8.62 -14.90 -7.63
C TRP A 111 -8.89 -15.54 -6.27
N GLU A 112 -8.37 -14.96 -5.20
CA GLU A 112 -8.59 -15.46 -3.84
C GLU A 112 -10.05 -15.47 -3.46
N ILE A 113 -10.80 -14.43 -3.82
CA ILE A 113 -12.25 -14.36 -3.63
C ILE A 113 -12.94 -15.48 -4.42
N ALA A 114 -12.63 -15.62 -5.71
CA ALA A 114 -13.27 -16.62 -6.58
C ALA A 114 -13.00 -18.06 -6.13
N LEU A 115 -11.79 -18.32 -5.62
CA LEU A 115 -11.33 -19.63 -5.17
C LEU A 115 -11.59 -19.89 -3.67
N ASN A 116 -12.11 -18.90 -2.94
CA ASN A 116 -12.32 -18.96 -1.50
C ASN A 116 -11.02 -19.33 -0.73
N LEU A 117 -9.92 -18.63 -1.03
CA LEU A 117 -8.63 -18.76 -0.35
C LEU A 117 -8.55 -17.89 0.91
N SER A 118 -7.40 -17.85 1.57
CA SER A 118 -7.24 -17.21 2.89
C SER A 118 -7.69 -15.74 2.93
N ARG A 119 -7.35 -14.94 1.92
CA ARG A 119 -7.75 -13.52 1.86
C ARG A 119 -9.18 -13.31 1.35
N ALA A 120 -9.92 -14.33 0.96
CA ALA A 120 -11.35 -14.18 0.59
C ALA A 120 -12.18 -13.63 1.76
N SER A 121 -11.81 -14.01 2.99
CA SER A 121 -12.43 -13.52 4.23
C SER A 121 -12.29 -12.00 4.41
N TRP A 122 -11.38 -11.35 3.70
CA TRP A 122 -11.21 -9.90 3.67
C TRP A 122 -12.21 -9.18 2.79
N PHE A 123 -13.13 -9.89 2.15
CA PHE A 123 -14.18 -9.27 1.33
C PHE A 123 -15.57 -9.76 1.74
N ALA A 124 -15.66 -10.36 2.94
CA ALA A 124 -16.91 -10.83 3.50
C ALA A 124 -17.94 -9.69 3.60
N GLY A 125 -19.13 -9.90 3.05
CA GLY A 125 -20.20 -8.89 2.92
C GLY A 125 -20.24 -8.18 1.56
N LEU A 126 -19.17 -8.29 0.77
CA LEU A 126 -19.04 -7.66 -0.55
C LEU A 126 -19.21 -8.65 -1.71
N GLU A 127 -19.45 -9.93 -1.46
CA GLU A 127 -19.50 -11.02 -2.46
C GLU A 127 -20.58 -10.85 -3.53
N GLY A 128 -21.51 -9.92 -3.33
CA GLY A 128 -22.51 -9.52 -4.33
C GLY A 128 -22.06 -8.42 -5.31
N TYR A 129 -20.79 -8.03 -5.33
CA TYR A 129 -20.22 -7.02 -6.25
C TYR A 129 -19.25 -7.66 -7.23
N ASP A 130 -19.10 -7.04 -8.40
CA ASP A 130 -17.97 -7.30 -9.28
C ASP A 130 -16.73 -6.74 -8.61
N MET A 131 -15.80 -7.61 -8.22
CA MET A 131 -14.55 -7.22 -7.59
C MET A 131 -13.46 -7.23 -8.65
N LEU A 132 -13.01 -6.04 -9.02
CA LEU A 132 -12.01 -5.78 -10.04
C LEU A 132 -10.68 -5.48 -9.38
N ALA A 133 -9.61 -6.11 -9.86
CA ALA A 133 -8.26 -5.77 -9.46
C ALA A 133 -7.43 -5.52 -10.72
N ILE A 134 -6.89 -4.31 -10.85
CA ILE A 134 -6.11 -3.85 -11.99
C ILE A 134 -4.68 -3.68 -11.49
N ASP A 135 -3.74 -4.47 -12.02
CA ASP A 135 -2.32 -4.21 -11.76
C ASP A 135 -1.98 -2.84 -12.37
N THR A 136 -1.31 -1.99 -11.61
CA THR A 136 -0.98 -0.64 -12.08
C THR A 136 0.01 -0.71 -13.25
N ARG A 137 -0.07 0.24 -14.18
CA ARG A 137 0.88 0.36 -15.29
C ARG A 137 2.33 0.25 -14.81
N GLY A 138 3.15 -0.53 -15.52
CA GLY A 138 4.53 -0.82 -15.13
C GLY A 138 4.71 -2.00 -14.18
N TRP A 139 3.60 -2.62 -13.73
CA TRP A 139 3.61 -3.72 -12.77
C TRP A 139 2.90 -4.97 -13.29
N ASP A 140 3.40 -6.13 -12.88
CA ASP A 140 2.83 -7.46 -13.12
C ASP A 140 2.19 -7.64 -14.51
N SER A 141 0.86 -7.75 -14.58
CA SER A 141 0.16 -8.03 -15.84
C SER A 141 -0.05 -6.80 -16.73
N SER A 142 0.32 -5.61 -16.27
CA SER A 142 0.14 -4.31 -16.93
C SER A 142 1.47 -3.73 -17.41
N ASN A 143 2.05 -4.33 -18.46
CA ASN A 143 3.35 -3.93 -19.02
C ASN A 143 4.44 -3.79 -17.94
N ALA A 144 4.67 -4.84 -17.14
CA ALA A 144 5.74 -4.88 -16.15
C ALA A 144 7.07 -4.36 -16.70
N LEU A 145 7.74 -3.47 -15.95
CA LEU A 145 9.06 -3.00 -16.34
C LEU A 145 10.09 -4.14 -16.25
N ASN A 146 11.02 -4.12 -17.19
CA ASN A 146 12.19 -4.99 -17.15
C ASN A 146 13.38 -4.12 -16.72
N CYS A 147 13.72 -4.18 -15.44
CA CYS A 147 14.79 -3.42 -14.83
C CYS A 147 15.82 -4.36 -14.20
N SER A 148 17.08 -3.95 -14.15
CA SER A 148 18.17 -4.69 -13.51
C SER A 148 18.78 -3.87 -12.37
N LEU A 149 18.78 -4.44 -11.17
CA LEU A 149 19.50 -3.91 -10.01
C LEU A 149 20.99 -4.30 -10.01
N GLY A 150 21.39 -5.23 -10.89
CA GLY A 150 22.71 -5.85 -10.80
C GLY A 150 22.96 -6.44 -9.40
N ASN A 151 24.12 -6.11 -8.81
CA ASN A 151 24.49 -6.50 -7.44
C ASN A 151 24.31 -5.36 -6.44
N TRP A 152 23.61 -4.29 -6.80
CA TRP A 152 23.39 -3.17 -5.90
C TRP A 152 22.43 -3.56 -4.78
N THR A 153 22.74 -3.13 -3.56
CA THR A 153 21.89 -3.31 -2.39
C THR A 153 21.79 -1.99 -1.61
N LEU A 154 20.65 -1.77 -0.98
CA LEU A 154 20.42 -0.65 -0.08
C LEU A 154 21.23 -0.82 1.20
N SER A 155 21.70 0.30 1.74
CA SER A 155 22.35 0.39 3.04
C SER A 155 21.30 0.45 4.17
N PRO A 156 21.59 -0.09 5.38
CA PRO A 156 20.77 0.13 6.56
C PRO A 156 20.97 1.55 7.14
N SER A 157 21.78 2.38 6.49
CA SER A 157 22.06 3.77 6.87
C SER A 157 21.85 4.75 5.71
N PHE A 158 21.69 6.01 6.06
CA PHE A 158 21.55 7.11 5.10
C PHE A 158 22.90 7.70 4.69
N PRO A 159 23.04 8.21 3.45
CA PRO A 159 24.21 8.98 3.05
C PRO A 159 24.55 10.11 4.03
N SER A 160 25.77 10.07 4.55
CA SER A 160 26.32 11.01 5.55
C SER A 160 27.27 12.03 4.93
N THR A 161 27.68 11.82 3.67
CA THR A 161 28.55 12.73 2.91
C THR A 161 28.01 12.99 1.51
N GLU A 162 28.42 14.12 0.90
CA GLU A 162 28.06 14.44 -0.49
C GLU A 162 28.52 13.33 -1.47
N SER A 163 29.67 12.69 -1.20
CA SER A 163 30.16 11.59 -2.02
C SER A 163 29.28 10.36 -1.93
N GLU A 164 28.78 10.02 -0.74
CA GLU A 164 27.85 8.91 -0.54
C GLU A 164 26.50 9.17 -1.23
N LEU A 165 25.97 10.39 -1.14
CA LEU A 165 24.73 10.76 -1.81
C LEU A 165 24.88 10.67 -3.33
N LYS A 166 25.99 11.19 -3.89
CA LYS A 166 26.28 11.07 -5.33
C LYS A 166 26.43 9.62 -5.78
N ALA A 167 27.05 8.77 -4.97
CA ALA A 167 27.17 7.34 -5.28
C ALA A 167 25.80 6.65 -5.29
N PHE A 168 24.92 6.99 -4.34
CA PHE A 168 23.54 6.50 -4.30
C PHE A 168 22.75 6.97 -5.54
N GLN A 169 22.80 8.26 -5.85
CA GLN A 169 22.16 8.85 -7.04
C GLN A 169 22.64 8.17 -8.33
N ALA A 170 23.94 7.92 -8.46
CA ALA A 170 24.49 7.20 -9.60
C ALA A 170 23.97 5.76 -9.70
N ALA A 171 23.84 5.04 -8.58
CA ALA A 171 23.29 3.69 -8.55
C ALA A 171 21.82 3.66 -8.99
N VAL A 172 21.01 4.61 -8.51
CA VAL A 172 19.62 4.78 -8.97
C VAL A 172 19.58 5.13 -10.46
N GLY A 173 20.45 6.02 -10.94
CA GLY A 173 20.53 6.38 -12.35
C GLY A 173 20.85 5.18 -13.24
N VAL A 174 21.75 4.29 -12.81
CA VAL A 174 22.03 3.02 -13.52
C VAL A 174 20.80 2.11 -13.53
N TYR A 175 20.11 1.98 -12.40
CA TYR A 175 18.86 1.21 -12.32
C TYR A 175 17.79 1.78 -13.27
N ALA A 176 17.54 3.09 -13.24
CA ALA A 176 16.57 3.74 -14.10
C ALA A 176 16.93 3.60 -15.59
N GLN A 177 18.21 3.72 -15.95
CA GLN A 177 18.68 3.50 -17.32
C GLN A 177 18.42 2.06 -17.77
N SER A 178 18.61 1.07 -16.90
CA SER A 178 18.30 -0.32 -17.22
C SER A 178 16.81 -0.52 -17.54
N CYS A 179 15.92 0.17 -16.80
CA CYS A 179 14.48 0.17 -17.07
C CYS A 179 14.19 0.80 -18.44
N ILE A 180 14.79 1.95 -18.73
CA ILE A 180 14.60 2.69 -19.99
C ILE A 180 15.02 1.84 -21.19
N ASP A 181 16.16 1.16 -21.09
CA ASP A 181 16.73 0.39 -22.20
C ASP A 181 16.01 -0.95 -22.44
N SER A 182 15.47 -1.55 -21.38
CA SER A 182 14.99 -2.94 -21.42
C SER A 182 13.46 -3.09 -21.35
N SER A 183 12.73 -2.04 -20.98
CA SER A 183 11.26 -2.06 -20.88
C SER A 183 10.57 -1.74 -22.20
N THR A 184 9.37 -2.29 -22.39
CA THR A 184 8.55 -2.06 -23.59
C THR A 184 7.10 -1.74 -23.22
N PRO A 185 6.44 -0.82 -23.94
CA PRO A 185 6.94 -0.01 -25.05
C PRO A 185 8.00 1.04 -24.64
N ALA A 186 8.79 1.49 -25.61
CA ALA A 186 9.79 2.53 -25.36
C ALA A 186 9.12 3.81 -24.84
N GLY A 187 9.69 4.39 -23.78
CA GLY A 187 9.16 5.59 -23.12
C GLY A 187 8.23 5.33 -21.94
N ILE A 188 7.81 4.08 -21.68
CA ILE A 188 6.88 3.76 -20.58
C ILE A 188 7.34 4.26 -19.21
N VAL A 189 8.66 4.30 -18.95
CA VAL A 189 9.24 4.74 -17.67
C VAL A 189 8.89 6.20 -17.30
N GLN A 190 8.48 7.02 -18.28
CA GLN A 190 8.02 8.40 -18.06
C GLN A 190 6.54 8.50 -17.69
N HIS A 191 5.80 7.42 -17.85
CA HIS A 191 4.35 7.39 -17.84
C HIS A 191 3.83 6.36 -16.85
N LEU A 192 4.32 6.40 -15.60
CA LEU A 192 3.96 5.46 -14.53
C LEU A 192 3.29 6.16 -13.34
N SER A 193 2.87 7.41 -13.51
CA SER A 193 2.31 8.22 -12.42
C SER A 193 0.92 7.72 -11.99
N SER A 194 0.52 8.11 -10.80
CA SER A 194 -0.81 7.89 -10.27
C SER A 194 -1.89 8.57 -11.11
N ASP A 195 -1.63 9.75 -11.68
CA ASP A 195 -2.58 10.44 -12.58
C ASP A 195 -2.94 9.58 -13.79
N GLU A 196 -1.94 8.92 -14.37
CA GLU A 196 -2.16 8.08 -15.54
C GLU A 196 -2.78 6.74 -15.13
N THR A 197 -2.43 6.24 -13.94
CA THR A 197 -3.04 5.04 -13.34
C THR A 197 -4.54 5.23 -13.07
N VAL A 198 -4.98 6.37 -12.54
CA VAL A 198 -6.43 6.58 -12.31
C VAL A 198 -7.19 6.81 -13.62
N GLN A 199 -6.55 7.37 -14.65
CA GLN A 199 -7.11 7.41 -16.00
C GLN A 199 -7.30 6.00 -16.57
N ASP A 200 -6.34 5.10 -16.35
CA ASP A 200 -6.45 3.69 -16.74
C ASP A 200 -7.66 3.01 -16.11
N TRP A 201 -7.89 3.24 -14.82
CA TRP A 201 -9.03 2.69 -14.11
C TRP A 201 -10.35 3.20 -14.67
N ASP A 202 -10.43 4.48 -15.03
CA ASP A 202 -11.63 5.04 -15.65
C ASP A 202 -11.91 4.42 -17.03
N ARG A 203 -10.87 4.16 -17.82
CA ARG A 203 -10.98 3.44 -19.10
C ARG A 203 -11.50 2.01 -18.90
N VAL A 204 -10.97 1.29 -17.91
CA VAL A 204 -11.42 -0.07 -17.59
C VAL A 204 -12.87 -0.05 -17.10
N ARG A 205 -13.24 0.85 -16.19
CA ARG A 205 -14.63 1.04 -15.73
C ARG A 205 -15.58 1.26 -16.90
N ALA A 206 -15.27 2.23 -17.77
CA ALA A 206 -16.10 2.56 -18.92
C ALA A 206 -16.21 1.39 -19.91
N ALA A 207 -15.11 0.69 -20.19
CA ALA A 207 -15.10 -0.49 -21.06
C ALA A 207 -15.90 -1.67 -20.47
N LEU A 208 -15.96 -1.80 -19.14
CA LEU A 208 -16.81 -2.78 -18.46
C LEU A 208 -18.30 -2.38 -18.45
N GLY A 209 -18.64 -1.15 -18.85
CA GLY A 209 -20.00 -0.64 -18.94
C GLY A 209 -20.59 -0.15 -17.62
N TYR A 210 -19.74 0.16 -16.62
CA TYR A 210 -20.19 0.73 -15.35
C TYR A 210 -20.15 2.25 -15.38
N ASP A 211 -21.22 2.92 -14.97
CA ASP A 211 -21.22 4.38 -14.83
C ASP A 211 -20.47 4.85 -13.57
N ILE A 212 -20.51 4.04 -12.52
CA ILE A 212 -19.95 4.31 -11.19
C ILE A 212 -19.00 3.18 -10.79
N MET A 213 -17.89 3.54 -10.17
CA MET A 213 -16.97 2.63 -9.49
C MET A 213 -17.05 2.85 -7.98
N HIS A 214 -16.91 1.79 -7.19
CA HIS A 214 -16.62 1.82 -5.76
C HIS A 214 -15.15 1.46 -5.55
N HIS A 215 -14.57 1.82 -4.41
CA HIS A 215 -13.13 1.63 -4.19
C HIS A 215 -12.85 1.08 -2.82
N PHE A 216 -12.10 -0.03 -2.79
CA PHE A 216 -11.49 -0.62 -1.62
C PHE A 216 -10.00 -0.30 -1.71
N GLY A 217 -9.56 0.74 -1.00
CA GLY A 217 -8.17 1.20 -1.02
C GLY A 217 -7.50 1.00 0.33
N ILE A 218 -6.31 0.41 0.34
CA ILE A 218 -5.44 0.36 1.52
C ILE A 218 -4.07 0.96 1.20
N SER A 219 -3.49 1.72 2.12
CA SER A 219 -2.16 2.34 2.01
C SER A 219 -2.07 3.24 0.78
N TYR A 220 -1.11 3.04 -0.12
CA TYR A 220 -1.03 3.80 -1.37
C TYR A 220 -2.28 3.66 -2.27
N GLY A 221 -3.05 2.58 -2.10
CA GLY A 221 -4.38 2.42 -2.69
C GLY A 221 -5.36 3.53 -2.31
N THR A 222 -5.15 4.18 -1.16
CA THR A 222 -5.96 5.32 -0.70
C THR A 222 -5.67 6.59 -1.48
N TYR A 223 -4.41 6.86 -1.81
CA TYR A 223 -4.02 8.01 -2.63
C TYR A 223 -4.58 7.89 -4.04
N TYR A 224 -4.51 6.71 -4.67
CA TYR A 224 -5.17 6.50 -5.95
C TYR A 224 -6.70 6.70 -5.85
N GLY A 225 -7.33 6.26 -4.76
CA GLY A 225 -8.77 6.46 -4.53
C GLY A 225 -9.13 7.93 -4.41
N ALA A 226 -8.41 8.68 -3.59
CA ALA A 226 -8.56 10.14 -3.43
C ALA A 226 -8.35 10.87 -4.76
N LEU A 227 -7.30 10.53 -5.49
CA LEU A 227 -6.98 11.12 -6.79
C LEU A 227 -8.05 10.81 -7.84
N TYR A 228 -8.56 9.57 -7.90
CA TYR A 228 -9.68 9.21 -8.78
C TYR A 228 -10.93 10.02 -8.42
N ALA A 229 -11.24 10.16 -7.12
CA ALA A 229 -12.38 10.93 -6.67
C ALA A 229 -12.28 12.43 -6.99
N HIS A 230 -11.05 12.95 -7.02
CA HIS A 230 -10.76 14.31 -7.46
C HIS A 230 -10.89 14.47 -8.98
N MET A 231 -10.35 13.54 -9.77
CA MET A 231 -10.29 13.64 -11.24
C MET A 231 -11.59 13.27 -11.95
N PHE A 232 -12.37 12.35 -11.38
CA PHE A 232 -13.59 11.79 -11.98
C PHE A 232 -14.78 11.80 -11.00
N PRO A 233 -15.15 12.95 -10.42
CA PRO A 233 -16.15 13.02 -9.34
C PRO A 233 -17.52 12.45 -9.74
N GLU A 234 -17.88 12.48 -11.02
CA GLU A 234 -19.13 11.93 -11.57
C GLU A 234 -19.15 10.39 -11.65
N HIS A 235 -18.01 9.73 -11.51
CA HIS A 235 -17.85 8.28 -11.59
C HIS A 235 -17.58 7.63 -10.22
N VAL A 236 -17.65 8.42 -9.14
CA VAL A 236 -17.40 7.99 -7.76
C VAL A 236 -18.67 7.44 -7.12
N GLY A 237 -18.55 6.26 -6.52
CA GLY A 237 -19.55 5.70 -5.63
C GLY A 237 -19.06 5.67 -4.19
N ARG A 238 -18.89 4.47 -3.63
CA ARG A 238 -18.50 4.26 -2.22
C ARG A 238 -17.01 3.99 -2.16
N PHE A 239 -16.25 4.95 -1.66
CA PHE A 239 -14.79 4.85 -1.52
C PHE A 239 -14.44 4.70 -0.03
N ALA A 240 -13.92 3.53 0.34
CA ALA A 240 -13.41 3.25 1.67
C ALA A 240 -11.89 3.15 1.60
N LEU A 241 -11.22 3.99 2.38
CA LEU A 241 -9.78 4.23 2.34
C LEU A 241 -9.21 3.93 3.73
N ASP A 242 -8.36 2.92 3.86
CA ASP A 242 -7.75 2.52 5.13
C ASP A 242 -6.22 2.63 5.07
N ALA A 243 -5.59 2.94 6.20
CA ALA A 243 -4.17 3.34 6.24
C ALA A 243 -3.91 4.53 5.29
N VAL A 244 -4.62 5.63 5.54
CA VAL A 244 -4.70 6.76 4.61
C VAL A 244 -3.34 7.39 4.35
N PHE A 245 -2.97 7.43 3.08
CA PHE A 245 -1.80 8.14 2.55
C PHE A 245 -2.25 9.35 1.75
N THR A 246 -1.52 10.45 1.90
CA THR A 246 -1.59 11.62 1.02
C THR A 246 -0.18 12.05 0.64
N THR A 247 -0.04 12.67 -0.53
CA THR A 247 1.18 13.40 -0.87
C THR A 247 1.21 14.73 -0.11
N GLY A 248 2.42 15.25 0.12
CA GLY A 248 2.65 16.47 0.89
C GLY A 248 4.11 16.88 0.84
N SER A 249 4.48 17.91 1.59
CA SER A 249 5.88 18.31 1.76
C SER A 249 6.71 17.17 2.33
N ASN A 250 7.93 16.99 1.82
CA ASN A 250 8.85 15.97 2.32
C ASN A 250 9.08 16.11 3.83
N VAL A 251 9.24 17.34 4.29
CA VAL A 251 9.43 17.64 5.70
C VAL A 251 8.23 17.16 6.52
N ASP A 252 7.01 17.37 6.04
CA ASP A 252 5.79 16.97 6.76
C ASP A 252 5.67 15.44 6.82
N LEU A 253 5.88 14.77 5.67
CA LEU A 253 5.84 13.30 5.57
C LEU A 253 6.88 12.66 6.51
N ILE A 254 8.11 13.17 6.49
CA ILE A 254 9.23 12.62 7.26
C ILE A 254 9.07 12.91 8.75
N SER A 255 8.63 14.12 9.12
CA SER A 255 8.38 14.47 10.52
C SER A 255 7.26 13.62 11.11
N ALA A 256 6.17 13.42 10.36
CA ALA A 256 5.07 12.56 10.77
C ALA A 256 5.51 11.10 10.95
N GLN A 257 6.35 10.58 10.04
CA GLN A 257 6.83 9.20 10.15
C GLN A 257 7.80 8.99 11.32
N TYR A 258 8.67 9.95 11.61
CA TYR A 258 9.50 9.90 12.82
C TYR A 258 8.64 9.90 14.09
N ALA A 259 7.70 10.84 14.19
CA ALA A 259 6.82 10.92 15.35
C ALA A 259 6.00 9.64 15.54
N ALA A 260 5.51 9.04 14.45
CA ALA A 260 4.77 7.78 14.51
C ALA A 260 5.66 6.60 14.90
N LEU A 261 6.88 6.50 14.35
CA LEU A 261 7.80 5.42 14.67
C LEU A 261 8.27 5.47 16.14
N ASP A 262 8.50 6.66 16.67
CA ASP A 262 8.79 6.86 18.10
C ASP A 262 7.62 6.40 18.96
N ARG A 263 6.38 6.74 18.58
CA ARG A 263 5.18 6.23 19.25
C ARG A 263 5.11 4.70 19.17
N SER A 264 5.40 4.07 18.03
CA SER A 264 5.39 2.61 17.87
C SER A 264 6.44 1.91 18.76
N LEU A 265 7.62 2.51 18.95
CA LEU A 265 8.59 1.96 19.90
C LEU A 265 8.13 2.11 21.36
N VAL A 266 7.44 3.20 21.70
CA VAL A 266 6.77 3.35 23.01
C VAL A 266 5.62 2.34 23.16
N ARG A 267 4.91 2.01 22.08
CA ARG A 267 3.87 0.97 22.07
C ARG A 267 4.46 -0.41 22.37
N SER A 268 5.64 -0.74 21.83
CA SER A 268 6.37 -1.95 22.21
C SER A 268 6.70 -2.02 23.71
N ASP A 269 7.00 -0.88 24.33
CA ASP A 269 7.19 -0.79 25.78
C ASP A 269 5.87 -0.97 26.55
N ALA A 270 4.78 -0.34 26.11
CA ALA A 270 3.46 -0.52 26.69
C ALA A 270 3.01 -1.98 26.63
N TYR A 271 3.24 -2.65 25.49
CA TYR A 271 3.03 -4.09 25.33
C TYR A 271 3.85 -4.89 26.35
N CYS A 272 5.16 -4.63 26.44
CA CYS A 272 6.06 -5.33 27.35
C CYS A 272 5.67 -5.18 28.84
N VAL A 273 5.24 -3.99 29.24
CA VAL A 273 4.78 -3.73 30.62
C VAL A 273 3.52 -4.52 30.96
N ASN A 274 2.66 -4.81 29.96
CA ASN A 274 1.43 -5.57 30.15
C ASN A 274 1.58 -7.08 29.91
N ASP A 275 2.70 -7.52 29.35
CA ASP A 275 2.98 -8.94 29.06
C ASP A 275 4.05 -9.53 30.00
N PRO A 276 3.68 -10.41 30.94
CA PRO A 276 4.64 -11.09 31.82
C PRO A 276 5.67 -11.97 31.09
N ALA A 277 5.42 -12.34 29.83
CA ALA A 277 6.36 -13.10 29.02
C ALA A 277 7.47 -12.21 28.42
N CYS A 278 7.30 -10.89 28.39
CA CYS A 278 8.32 -9.99 27.89
C CYS A 278 9.58 -10.05 28.79
N PRO A 279 10.79 -10.24 28.24
CA PRO A 279 12.02 -10.35 29.04
C PRO A 279 12.39 -9.05 29.78
N LEU A 280 11.86 -7.91 29.33
CA LEU A 280 12.07 -6.59 29.93
C LEU A 280 10.94 -6.20 30.91
N HIS A 281 9.89 -7.01 31.05
CA HIS A 281 8.69 -6.72 31.86
C HIS A 281 9.03 -6.27 33.29
N SER A 282 9.92 -7.00 33.96
CA SER A 282 10.30 -6.75 35.36
C SER A 282 11.04 -5.43 35.58
N GLN A 283 11.56 -4.81 34.52
CA GLN A 283 12.25 -3.52 34.56
C GLN A 283 11.27 -2.33 34.47
N GLY A 284 10.01 -2.59 34.11
CA GLY A 284 8.93 -1.62 34.11
C GLY A 284 8.92 -0.67 32.91
N LYS A 285 8.14 0.41 33.05
CA LYS A 285 7.93 1.42 32.01
C LYS A 285 9.25 2.08 31.57
N GLY A 286 9.52 2.07 30.26
CA GLY A 286 10.70 2.63 29.62
C GLY A 286 11.84 1.63 29.39
N SER A 287 11.67 0.38 29.81
CA SER A 287 12.69 -0.67 29.70
C SER A 287 13.04 -1.03 28.26
N VAL A 288 12.07 -1.01 27.34
CA VAL A 288 12.32 -1.29 25.92
C VAL A 288 13.14 -0.16 25.29
N LEU A 289 12.83 1.09 25.60
CA LEU A 289 13.58 2.25 25.12
C LEU A 289 15.02 2.24 25.67
N GLN A 290 15.20 1.84 26.92
CA GLN A 290 16.53 1.67 27.52
C GLN A 290 17.32 0.55 26.86
N ALA A 291 16.68 -0.58 26.56
CA ALA A 291 17.30 -1.69 25.85
C ALA A 291 17.70 -1.30 24.42
N PHE A 292 16.85 -0.55 23.70
CA PHE A 292 17.16 0.02 22.39
C PHE A 292 18.43 0.89 22.43
N ASN A 293 18.48 1.87 23.33
CA ASN A 293 19.65 2.75 23.47
C ASN A 293 20.92 1.97 23.86
N THR A 294 20.79 0.99 24.76
CA THR A 294 21.91 0.13 25.15
C THR A 294 22.43 -0.69 23.97
N ALA A 295 21.54 -1.25 23.14
CA ALA A 295 21.93 -1.98 21.94
C ALA A 295 22.68 -1.06 20.95
N ILE A 296 22.22 0.18 20.77
CA ILE A 296 22.90 1.18 19.93
C ILE A 296 24.31 1.49 20.47
N ASP A 297 24.46 1.72 21.77
CA ASP A 297 25.76 2.04 22.40
C ASP A 297 26.74 0.86 22.30
N LEU A 298 26.26 -0.36 22.54
CA LEU A 298 27.06 -1.58 22.41
C LEU A 298 27.51 -1.80 20.96
N ALA A 299 26.61 -1.63 19.99
CA ALA A 299 26.93 -1.78 18.57
C ALA A 299 27.86 -0.66 18.05
N SER A 300 27.82 0.53 18.66
CA SER A 300 28.71 1.65 18.30
C SER A 300 30.13 1.50 18.87
N SER A 301 30.28 0.79 19.99
CA SER A 301 31.55 0.71 20.73
C SER A 301 32.42 -0.51 20.40
N ASN A 302 31.89 -1.53 19.71
CA ASN A 302 32.57 -2.80 19.49
C ASN A 302 32.85 -3.09 18.01
N SER A 303 34.09 -2.88 17.55
CA SER A 303 34.44 -3.04 16.12
C SER A 303 34.90 -4.45 15.70
N SER A 304 34.84 -5.47 16.56
CA SER A 304 35.48 -6.77 16.26
C SER A 304 34.79 -8.04 16.77
N THR A 305 33.67 -7.95 17.49
CA THR A 305 32.96 -9.14 18.04
C THR A 305 31.46 -9.20 17.73
N THR A 306 30.89 -8.17 17.11
CA THR A 306 29.47 -8.11 16.73
C THR A 306 29.33 -8.17 15.20
N ASN A 307 28.32 -8.89 14.70
CA ASN A 307 27.93 -8.84 13.29
C ASN A 307 27.04 -7.63 12.97
N ALA A 308 26.46 -7.00 14.00
CA ALA A 308 25.53 -5.88 13.87
C ALA A 308 26.16 -4.53 14.27
N THR A 309 25.82 -3.49 13.51
CA THR A 309 26.14 -2.08 13.71
C THR A 309 24.95 -1.34 14.32
N ALA A 310 25.17 -0.11 14.81
CA ALA A 310 24.07 0.73 15.30
C ALA A 310 23.01 1.03 14.23
N ASP A 311 23.41 1.13 12.96
CA ASP A 311 22.47 1.35 11.86
C ASP A 311 21.67 0.08 11.53
N ASP A 312 22.25 -1.11 11.73
CA ASP A 312 21.48 -2.37 11.65
C ASP A 312 20.39 -2.40 12.72
N VAL A 313 20.71 -2.04 13.98
CA VAL A 313 19.72 -1.98 15.06
C VAL A 313 18.56 -1.03 14.69
N ARG A 314 18.87 0.18 14.21
CA ARG A 314 17.87 1.17 13.78
C ARG A 314 17.00 0.64 12.63
N PHE A 315 17.65 0.05 11.62
CA PHE A 315 16.97 -0.53 10.48
C PHE A 315 16.01 -1.64 10.90
N PHE A 316 16.45 -2.58 11.75
CA PHE A 316 15.59 -3.70 12.16
C PHE A 316 14.40 -3.24 13.00
N VAL A 317 14.62 -2.31 13.93
CA VAL A 317 13.51 -1.71 14.68
C VAL A 317 12.48 -1.11 13.73
N ALA A 318 12.91 -0.26 12.79
CA ALA A 318 12.00 0.39 11.86
C ALA A 318 11.37 -0.58 10.84
N MET A 319 12.19 -1.30 10.08
CA MET A 319 11.79 -1.98 8.85
C MET A 319 11.60 -3.49 8.98
N ARG A 320 11.95 -4.10 10.12
CA ARG A 320 11.72 -5.53 10.34
C ARG A 320 10.64 -5.79 11.39
N TYR A 321 10.59 -4.98 12.43
CA TYR A 321 9.74 -5.24 13.59
C TYR A 321 8.54 -4.33 13.70
N LEU A 322 8.67 -3.05 13.39
CA LEU A 322 7.56 -2.12 13.50
C LEU A 322 6.75 -2.05 12.19
N VAL A 323 7.36 -2.34 11.03
CA VAL A 323 6.73 -2.27 9.69
C VAL A 323 5.48 -3.11 9.49
N GLY A 324 4.46 -2.51 8.89
CA GLY A 324 3.23 -3.21 8.57
C GLY A 324 2.49 -3.52 9.86
N ASN A 325 2.57 -4.78 10.29
CA ASN A 325 1.97 -5.25 11.53
C ASN A 325 3.09 -5.44 12.57
N PRO A 326 3.19 -4.61 13.63
CA PRO A 326 4.29 -4.69 14.57
C PRO A 326 4.39 -6.04 15.29
N ASP A 327 5.61 -6.59 15.31
CA ASP A 327 5.99 -7.80 16.06
C ASP A 327 6.70 -7.39 17.36
N PHE A 328 5.91 -6.87 18.31
CA PHE A 328 6.43 -6.35 19.58
C PHE A 328 7.12 -7.43 20.41
N ALA A 329 6.60 -8.66 20.37
CA ALA A 329 7.19 -9.78 21.10
C ALA A 329 8.62 -10.07 20.61
N THR A 330 8.82 -10.21 19.30
CA THR A 330 10.15 -10.47 18.74
C THR A 330 11.06 -9.25 18.84
N LEU A 331 10.54 -8.04 18.71
CA LEU A 331 11.30 -6.80 18.95
C LEU A 331 11.89 -6.76 20.35
N ASN A 332 11.04 -6.95 21.37
CA ASN A 332 11.44 -6.91 22.76
C ASN A 332 12.48 -8.00 23.08
N GLN A 333 12.32 -9.19 22.50
CA GLN A 333 13.31 -10.27 22.60
C GLN A 333 14.64 -9.90 21.92
N ALA A 334 14.60 -9.36 20.70
CA ALA A 334 15.79 -8.96 19.95
C ALA A 334 16.61 -7.88 20.69
N LEU A 335 15.94 -6.88 21.27
CA LEU A 335 16.58 -5.84 22.06
C LEU A 335 17.18 -6.40 23.35
N TYR A 336 16.44 -7.27 24.06
CA TYR A 336 16.97 -7.93 25.26
C TYR A 336 18.21 -8.76 24.94
N ASP A 337 18.16 -9.61 23.92
CA ASP A 337 19.27 -10.46 23.50
C ASP A 337 20.51 -9.63 23.11
N ALA A 338 20.31 -8.49 22.42
CA ALA A 338 21.37 -7.57 22.08
C ALA A 338 22.07 -6.99 23.32
N THR A 339 21.32 -6.66 24.38
CA THR A 339 21.92 -6.21 25.66
C THR A 339 22.78 -7.30 26.32
N GLN A 340 22.55 -8.57 25.99
CA GLN A 340 23.32 -9.72 26.45
C GLN A 340 24.43 -10.12 25.47
N GLY A 341 24.62 -9.37 24.38
CA GLY A 341 25.64 -9.60 23.36
C GLY A 341 25.23 -10.61 22.27
N ASN A 342 23.97 -11.02 22.19
CA ASN A 342 23.44 -11.85 21.11
C ASN A 342 22.74 -10.99 20.04
N TRP A 343 23.29 -10.97 18.83
CA TRP A 343 22.84 -10.09 17.73
C TRP A 343 22.11 -10.84 16.61
N SER A 344 21.80 -12.13 16.77
CA SER A 344 21.28 -12.97 15.69
C SER A 344 19.97 -12.47 15.08
N LEU A 345 19.21 -11.66 15.81
CA LEU A 345 17.95 -11.07 15.38
C LEU A 345 18.13 -9.68 14.72
N LEU A 346 19.35 -9.13 14.68
CA LEU A 346 19.66 -7.79 14.18
C LEU A 346 20.78 -7.83 13.11
N ASP A 347 20.91 -8.94 12.38
CA ASP A 347 21.94 -9.17 11.36
C ASP A 347 21.44 -8.77 9.96
N TYR A 348 21.84 -7.59 9.47
CA TYR A 348 21.32 -7.01 8.22
C TYR A 348 21.77 -7.65 6.91
N PRO A 349 23.05 -8.04 6.71
CA PRO A 349 23.53 -8.53 5.41
C PRO A 349 22.67 -9.60 4.73
N PRO A 350 22.08 -10.59 5.46
CA PRO A 350 21.15 -11.55 4.88
C PRO A 350 19.85 -10.95 4.31
N PHE A 351 19.42 -9.78 4.79
CA PHE A 351 18.18 -9.11 4.39
C PHE A 351 18.35 -8.06 3.29
N ALA A 352 19.57 -7.55 3.10
CA ALA A 352 19.86 -6.43 2.19
C ALA A 352 19.31 -6.64 0.77
N ALA A 353 19.49 -7.85 0.20
CA ALA A 353 19.00 -8.17 -1.13
C ALA A 353 17.46 -8.18 -1.22
N THR A 354 16.78 -8.86 -0.30
CA THR A 354 15.32 -8.92 -0.26
C THR A 354 14.70 -7.55 -0.03
N TYR A 355 15.29 -6.75 0.88
CA TYR A 355 14.87 -5.37 1.12
C TYR A 355 15.01 -4.51 -0.14
N THR A 356 16.16 -4.56 -0.81
CA THR A 356 16.42 -3.81 -2.05
C THR A 356 15.42 -4.16 -3.15
N LEU A 357 15.16 -5.46 -3.33
CA LEU A 357 14.20 -5.94 -4.34
C LEU A 357 12.77 -5.50 -4.05
N SER A 358 12.43 -5.27 -2.78
CA SER A 358 11.10 -4.82 -2.38
C SER A 358 10.94 -3.29 -2.52
N ILE A 359 12.00 -2.52 -2.22
CA ILE A 359 11.89 -1.06 -2.11
C ILE A 359 12.26 -0.32 -3.40
N VAL A 360 13.32 -0.72 -4.10
CA VAL A 360 13.79 0.07 -5.26
C VAL A 360 12.74 0.17 -6.38
N PRO A 361 11.97 -0.87 -6.72
CA PRO A 361 10.93 -0.76 -7.74
C PRO A 361 9.85 0.28 -7.44
N ILE A 362 9.60 0.60 -6.18
CA ILE A 362 8.63 1.63 -5.76
C ILE A 362 8.97 3.01 -6.36
N ALA A 363 10.26 3.29 -6.58
CA ALA A 363 10.72 4.56 -7.16
C ALA A 363 10.09 4.85 -8.54
N GLN A 364 9.75 3.81 -9.30
CA GLN A 364 9.22 3.94 -10.66
C GLN A 364 7.95 4.78 -10.74
N THR A 365 7.04 4.57 -9.79
CA THR A 365 5.78 5.32 -9.67
C THR A 365 5.93 6.45 -8.65
N TYR A 366 6.52 6.16 -7.47
CA TYR A 366 6.57 7.13 -6.38
C TYR A 366 7.28 8.41 -6.81
N CYS A 367 8.40 8.33 -7.52
CA CYS A 367 9.14 9.53 -7.93
C CYS A 367 8.43 10.37 -9.00
N LEU A 368 7.47 9.80 -9.74
CA LEU A 368 6.59 10.53 -10.65
C LEU A 368 5.37 11.15 -9.93
N ASP A 369 5.04 10.63 -8.75
CA ASP A 369 4.01 11.15 -7.85
C ASP A 369 4.58 12.04 -6.75
N TYR A 370 5.90 12.10 -6.65
CA TYR A 370 6.64 12.91 -5.72
C TYR A 370 6.75 14.36 -6.24
N ARG A 371 5.57 14.99 -6.31
CA ARG A 371 5.31 16.26 -6.96
C ARG A 371 5.91 17.44 -6.19
N GLY A 372 6.91 18.11 -6.78
CA GLY A 372 7.29 19.49 -6.43
C GLY A 372 7.99 19.75 -5.09
N TYR A 373 8.46 18.72 -4.39
CA TYR A 373 9.22 18.91 -3.12
C TYR A 373 10.66 18.44 -3.19
N ILE A 374 11.10 17.96 -4.36
CA ILE A 374 12.52 17.87 -4.69
C ILE A 374 13.03 19.26 -5.08
N ASP A 375 12.88 20.24 -4.20
CA ASP A 375 13.38 21.59 -4.48
C ASP A 375 14.90 21.65 -4.34
N ASP A 376 15.49 20.69 -3.61
CA ASP A 376 16.92 20.62 -3.41
C ASP A 376 17.45 19.18 -3.35
N ASN A 377 17.87 18.67 -4.51
CA ASN A 377 18.57 17.39 -4.69
C ASN A 377 20.05 17.44 -4.29
N THR A 378 20.53 18.57 -3.79
CA THR A 378 21.91 18.67 -3.31
C THR A 378 22.04 17.99 -1.95
N PHE A 379 23.28 17.77 -1.56
CA PHE A 379 23.57 17.26 -0.22
C PHE A 379 23.10 18.22 0.88
N GLU A 380 23.04 19.53 0.63
CA GLU A 380 22.55 20.51 1.61
C GLU A 380 21.05 20.33 1.87
N GLY A 381 20.24 20.24 0.81
CA GLY A 381 18.80 19.96 0.90
C GLY A 381 18.50 18.64 1.59
N TYR A 382 19.23 17.59 1.21
CA TYR A 382 19.15 16.27 1.84
C TYR A 382 19.42 16.33 3.35
N GLN A 383 20.50 17.01 3.77
CA GLN A 383 20.84 17.18 5.18
C GLN A 383 19.82 18.06 5.92
N ASN A 384 19.25 19.07 5.26
CA ASN A 384 18.21 19.91 5.86
C ASN A 384 16.95 19.08 6.18
N ILE A 385 16.52 18.22 5.26
CA ILE A 385 15.37 17.34 5.49
C ILE A 385 15.64 16.39 6.67
N LEU A 386 16.80 15.73 6.70
CA LEU A 386 17.19 14.86 7.83
C LEU A 386 17.20 15.61 9.16
N LYS A 387 17.75 16.83 9.16
CA LYS A 387 17.84 17.67 10.36
C LYS A 387 16.45 18.04 10.89
N VAL A 388 15.56 18.53 10.02
CA VAL A 388 14.22 18.95 10.43
C VAL A 388 13.39 17.74 10.87
N GLY A 389 13.46 16.64 10.13
CA GLY A 389 12.78 15.40 10.51
C GLY A 389 13.22 14.89 11.88
N ALA A 390 14.51 14.93 12.18
CA ALA A 390 15.06 14.49 13.47
C ALA A 390 14.57 15.30 14.68
N GLU A 391 13.97 16.48 14.49
CA GLU A 391 13.30 17.21 15.58
C GLU A 391 12.06 16.45 16.10
N SER A 392 11.50 15.55 15.29
CA SER A 392 10.37 14.67 15.62
C SER A 392 10.80 13.27 16.06
N ASP A 393 12.11 13.03 16.25
CA ASP A 393 12.71 11.75 16.65
C ASP A 393 13.49 11.88 17.98
N PRO A 394 12.82 12.20 19.11
CA PRO A 394 13.49 12.28 20.40
C PRO A 394 14.11 10.96 20.88
N ILE A 395 13.65 9.79 20.40
CA ILE A 395 14.25 8.49 20.78
C ILE A 395 15.55 8.22 19.99
N GLY A 396 15.70 8.78 18.80
CA GLY A 396 16.90 8.68 17.99
C GLY A 396 16.96 7.42 17.13
N ILE A 397 15.82 6.98 16.61
CA ILE A 397 15.70 5.84 15.69
C ILE A 397 16.40 6.14 14.37
N LYS A 398 16.37 7.38 13.86
CA LYS A 398 17.17 7.91 12.74
C LYS A 398 17.08 7.16 11.40
N TYR A 399 16.25 6.13 11.29
CA TYR A 399 15.95 5.40 10.06
C TYR A 399 14.45 5.45 9.80
N LEU A 400 14.06 5.78 8.57
CA LEU A 400 12.66 5.82 8.16
C LEU A 400 12.47 5.57 6.66
N PHE A 401 11.31 5.02 6.31
CA PHE A 401 10.99 4.60 4.95
C PHE A 401 10.90 5.77 3.95
N PHE A 402 10.24 6.87 4.31
CA PHE A 402 10.09 8.03 3.43
C PHE A 402 11.43 8.71 3.09
N MET A 403 12.46 8.64 3.95
CA MET A 403 13.80 9.09 3.58
C MET A 403 14.45 8.18 2.55
N VAL A 404 14.22 6.86 2.61
CA VAL A 404 14.70 5.93 1.58
C VAL A 404 14.08 6.28 0.23
N LEU A 405 12.76 6.47 0.19
CA LEU A 405 12.05 6.88 -1.02
C LEU A 405 12.52 8.25 -1.54
N HIS A 406 12.70 9.22 -0.65
CA HIS A 406 13.27 10.53 -0.99
C HIS A 406 14.64 10.37 -1.67
N THR A 407 15.53 9.58 -1.07
CA THR A 407 16.89 9.35 -1.59
C THR A 407 16.85 8.70 -2.97
N LEU A 408 15.96 7.71 -3.18
CA LEU A 408 15.72 7.10 -4.50
C LEU A 408 15.32 8.16 -5.52
N CYS A 409 14.38 9.04 -5.19
CA CYS A 409 13.92 10.06 -6.12
C CYS A 409 14.97 11.12 -6.44
N THR A 410 16.00 11.32 -5.61
CA THR A 410 17.10 12.23 -5.94
C THR A 410 17.95 11.76 -7.13
N GLY A 411 17.95 10.45 -7.43
CA GLY A 411 18.66 9.86 -8.57
C GLY A 411 17.76 9.43 -9.73
N TRP A 412 16.44 9.56 -9.60
CA TRP A 412 15.50 9.19 -10.66
C TRP A 412 15.51 10.26 -11.78
N PRO A 413 15.60 9.87 -13.07
CA PRO A 413 15.87 10.82 -14.16
C PRO A 413 14.65 11.63 -14.62
N TYR A 414 13.46 11.32 -14.09
CA TYR A 414 12.21 11.97 -14.48
C TYR A 414 11.60 12.67 -13.28
N THR A 415 11.11 13.88 -13.51
CA THR A 415 10.45 14.69 -12.48
C THR A 415 8.95 14.51 -12.54
N ALA A 416 8.34 14.51 -11.36
CA ALA A 416 6.89 14.56 -11.21
C ALA A 416 6.30 15.88 -11.75
N ALA A 417 5.03 15.83 -12.20
CA ALA A 417 4.25 17.04 -12.44
C ALA A 417 3.98 17.81 -11.11
N SER A 418 3.49 19.05 -11.15
CA SER A 418 3.21 19.85 -9.93
C SER A 418 2.13 19.21 -9.04
N ASN A 419 2.18 19.41 -7.70
CA ASN A 419 1.19 18.90 -6.74
C ASN A 419 0.04 19.89 -6.51
N PRO A 420 -1.11 19.76 -7.20
CA PRO A 420 -2.27 20.54 -6.82
C PRO A 420 -2.87 19.97 -5.53
N LYS A 421 -3.50 20.84 -4.73
CA LYS A 421 -4.48 20.37 -3.75
C LYS A 421 -5.54 19.52 -4.46
N MET A 422 -6.00 18.45 -3.81
CA MET A 422 -7.02 17.55 -4.35
C MET A 422 -8.35 17.77 -3.62
N PRO A 423 -9.10 18.87 -3.89
CA PRO A 423 -10.42 19.02 -3.29
C PRO A 423 -11.32 17.87 -3.76
N ILE A 424 -11.89 17.13 -2.80
CA ILE A 424 -12.76 15.99 -3.06
C ILE A 424 -14.18 16.33 -2.62
N ASN A 425 -15.10 16.34 -3.57
CA ASN A 425 -16.52 16.60 -3.33
C ASN A 425 -17.34 15.29 -3.37
N ALA A 426 -16.86 14.28 -2.66
CA ALA A 426 -17.52 12.98 -2.48
C ALA A 426 -17.56 12.63 -0.99
N SER A 427 -18.56 11.85 -0.58
CA SER A 427 -18.58 11.25 0.76
C SER A 427 -17.84 9.92 0.75
N MET A 428 -16.79 9.84 1.55
CA MET A 428 -15.95 8.65 1.71
C MET A 428 -15.85 8.26 3.19
N VAL A 429 -15.29 7.09 3.44
CA VAL A 429 -14.83 6.67 4.78
C VAL A 429 -13.32 6.57 4.74
N LEU A 430 -12.65 7.39 5.55
CA LEU A 430 -11.21 7.38 5.74
C LEU A 430 -10.91 6.70 7.07
N ILE A 431 -9.97 5.77 7.10
CA ILE A 431 -9.60 4.98 8.27
C ILE A 431 -8.10 5.07 8.52
N THR A 432 -7.74 5.19 9.78
CA THR A 432 -6.35 5.19 10.26
C THR A 432 -6.32 4.55 11.65
N SER A 433 -5.21 3.93 12.03
CA SER A 433 -4.96 3.60 13.44
C SER A 433 -4.20 4.74 14.12
N ASP A 434 -4.25 4.81 15.45
CA ASP A 434 -3.54 5.85 16.22
C ASP A 434 -2.01 5.80 16.00
N PHE A 435 -1.45 4.60 15.84
CA PHE A 435 -0.01 4.37 15.81
C PHE A 435 0.50 3.67 14.53
N ASP A 436 -0.24 3.75 13.42
CA ASP A 436 0.29 3.42 12.09
C ASP A 436 1.50 4.32 11.81
N TYR A 437 2.69 3.76 11.62
CA TYR A 437 3.86 4.55 11.22
C TYR A 437 4.20 4.43 9.73
N ASN A 438 3.68 3.41 9.04
CA ASN A 438 3.82 3.28 7.59
C ASN A 438 3.10 4.45 6.90
N THR A 439 1.86 4.70 7.32
CA THR A 439 1.05 5.88 6.96
C THR A 439 0.61 6.59 8.24
N PRO A 440 1.47 7.48 8.78
CA PRO A 440 1.21 8.23 10.00
C PRO A 440 -0.19 8.82 10.04
N THR A 441 -0.86 8.70 11.18
CA THR A 441 -2.25 9.15 11.33
C THR A 441 -2.44 10.65 11.05
N GLU A 442 -1.37 11.44 11.15
CA GLU A 442 -1.31 12.83 10.73
C GLU A 442 -1.60 13.00 9.22
N LEU A 443 -1.24 12.03 8.38
CA LEU A 443 -1.53 12.02 6.94
C LEU A 443 -3.03 11.82 6.68
N ALA A 444 -3.72 11.04 7.50
CA ALA A 444 -5.17 10.91 7.43
C ALA A 444 -5.86 12.24 7.74
N ASP A 445 -5.35 13.02 8.70
CA ASP A 445 -5.89 14.35 9.02
C ASP A 445 -5.68 15.34 7.84
N LEU A 446 -4.51 15.28 7.19
CA LEU A 446 -4.21 16.07 5.99
C LEU A 446 -5.18 15.73 4.85
N GLU A 447 -5.35 14.44 4.52
CA GLU A 447 -6.26 14.00 3.47
C GLU A 447 -7.72 14.33 3.80
N TRP A 448 -8.14 14.09 5.04
CA TRP A 448 -9.52 14.37 5.47
C TRP A 448 -9.88 15.85 5.35
N SER A 449 -8.91 16.75 5.54
CA SER A 449 -9.11 18.19 5.31
C SER A 449 -9.44 18.55 3.86
N GLN A 450 -9.07 17.68 2.89
CA GLN A 450 -9.36 17.83 1.47
C GLN A 450 -10.72 17.21 1.08
N ALA A 451 -11.29 16.36 1.94
CA ALA A 451 -12.55 15.64 1.72
C ALA A 451 -13.59 15.95 2.81
N PRO A 452 -14.12 17.20 2.88
CA PRO A 452 -14.92 17.68 4.02
C PRO A 452 -16.27 16.98 4.22
N ASN A 453 -16.75 16.22 3.23
CA ASN A 453 -18.01 15.46 3.28
C ASN A 453 -17.82 14.01 3.74
N SER A 454 -16.59 13.63 4.11
CA SER A 454 -16.21 12.27 4.48
C SER A 454 -16.14 12.10 5.99
N VAL A 455 -16.28 10.85 6.44
CA VAL A 455 -16.09 10.45 7.83
C VAL A 455 -14.64 10.00 8.05
N LEU A 456 -14.07 10.36 9.20
CA LEU A 456 -12.80 9.81 9.67
C LEU A 456 -13.07 8.78 10.78
N VAL A 457 -12.56 7.57 10.59
CA VAL A 457 -12.56 6.50 11.59
C VAL A 457 -11.13 6.34 12.09
N VAL A 458 -10.94 6.55 13.39
CA VAL A 458 -9.66 6.33 14.05
C VAL A 458 -9.79 5.06 14.87
N ARG A 459 -9.07 4.00 14.48
CA ARG A 459 -8.93 2.79 15.30
C ARG A 459 -7.91 3.04 16.41
N HIS A 460 -8.25 2.65 17.62
CA HIS A 460 -7.33 2.75 18.75
C HIS A 460 -6.41 1.54 18.77
N GLY A 461 -5.14 1.74 18.43
CA GLY A 461 -4.14 0.68 18.33
C GLY A 461 -3.06 0.95 17.29
N ASP A 462 -2.39 -0.12 16.91
CA ASP A 462 -1.16 -0.20 16.13
C ASP A 462 -1.45 -0.62 14.68
N ASP A 463 -0.57 -1.30 13.97
CA ASP A 463 -0.70 -1.77 12.57
C ASP A 463 -0.85 -0.73 11.45
N HIS A 464 -0.42 -1.16 10.28
CA HIS A 464 -0.66 -0.54 8.99
C HIS A 464 -1.91 -1.12 8.33
N GLY A 465 -3.03 -0.48 8.59
CA GLY A 465 -4.35 -0.97 8.23
C GLY A 465 -5.17 -1.33 9.47
N SER A 466 -6.48 -1.28 9.30
CA SER A 466 -7.48 -1.61 10.31
C SER A 466 -8.51 -2.60 9.79
N TYR A 467 -8.46 -2.91 8.50
CA TYR A 467 -9.42 -3.76 7.83
C TYR A 467 -9.32 -5.24 8.27
N ASP A 468 -8.10 -5.77 8.41
CA ASP A 468 -7.85 -7.15 8.83
C ASP A 468 -8.02 -7.34 10.35
N VAL A 469 -7.98 -6.25 11.13
CA VAL A 469 -8.28 -6.23 12.56
C VAL A 469 -9.79 -6.25 12.82
N PRO A 470 -10.34 -7.25 13.54
CA PRO A 470 -11.76 -7.28 13.88
C PRO A 470 -12.16 -6.08 14.76
N GLY A 471 -13.26 -5.42 14.44
CA GLY A 471 -13.77 -4.35 15.30
C GLY A 471 -14.63 -3.30 14.58
N PRO A 472 -14.90 -2.17 15.25
CA PRO A 472 -15.74 -1.10 14.70
C PRO A 472 -15.15 -0.48 13.42
N ALA A 473 -13.83 -0.36 13.30
CA ALA A 473 -13.19 0.20 12.11
C ALA A 473 -13.41 -0.66 10.86
N ARG A 474 -13.13 -1.97 10.95
CA ARG A 474 -13.46 -2.94 9.90
C ARG A 474 -14.95 -2.93 9.54
N SER A 475 -15.81 -2.88 10.55
CA SER A 475 -17.27 -2.87 10.34
C SER A 475 -17.69 -1.60 9.57
N ALA A 476 -17.20 -0.44 9.97
CA ALA A 476 -17.43 0.83 9.27
C ALA A 476 -16.96 0.77 7.81
N PHE A 477 -15.80 0.15 7.54
CA PHE A 477 -15.27 -0.03 6.20
C PHE A 477 -16.20 -0.88 5.31
N ILE A 478 -16.57 -2.09 5.76
CA ILE A 478 -17.43 -3.01 4.99
C ILE A 478 -18.86 -2.48 4.86
N ASP A 479 -19.45 -1.99 5.95
CA ASP A 479 -20.84 -1.53 5.96
C ASP A 479 -21.02 -0.34 5.03
N PHE A 480 -20.06 0.58 4.98
CA PHE A 480 -20.10 1.68 4.03
C PHE A 480 -20.04 1.19 2.58
N LEU A 481 -19.12 0.28 2.24
CA LEU A 481 -19.06 -0.28 0.89
C LEU A 481 -20.33 -1.07 0.52
N ALA A 482 -20.90 -1.82 1.45
CA ALA A 482 -22.09 -2.64 1.22
C ALA A 482 -23.39 -1.83 1.15
N THR A 483 -23.53 -0.75 1.93
CA THR A 483 -24.79 -0.02 2.10
C THR A 483 -24.77 1.41 1.56
N GLY A 484 -23.61 2.06 1.54
CA GLY A 484 -23.46 3.49 1.22
C GLY A 484 -23.79 4.42 2.38
N ASN A 485 -24.14 3.89 3.55
CA ASN A 485 -24.40 4.69 4.73
C ASN A 485 -23.09 5.05 5.42
N LEU A 486 -22.85 6.35 5.63
CA LEU A 486 -21.75 6.80 6.47
C LEU A 486 -21.95 6.28 7.91
N PRO A 487 -20.87 5.80 8.57
CA PRO A 487 -20.97 5.34 9.93
C PRO A 487 -21.21 6.53 10.86
N ALA A 488 -22.07 6.33 11.86
CA ALA A 488 -22.43 7.37 12.81
C ALA A 488 -21.28 7.66 13.80
N ALA A 489 -21.21 8.91 14.26
CA ALA A 489 -20.29 9.32 15.31
C ALA A 489 -20.36 8.39 16.52
N THR A 490 -19.20 7.94 16.97
CA THR A 490 -19.07 7.13 18.18
C THR A 490 -17.71 7.37 18.81
N ASN A 491 -17.62 7.16 20.11
CA ASN A 491 -16.37 7.14 20.84
C ASN A 491 -16.39 5.89 21.71
N GLN A 492 -15.64 4.88 21.30
CA GLN A 492 -15.58 3.56 21.91
C GLN A 492 -14.14 3.19 22.21
N THR A 493 -13.94 2.16 23.03
CA THR A 493 -12.62 1.68 23.45
C THR A 493 -11.64 1.43 22.28
N PHE A 494 -12.15 0.89 21.16
CA PHE A 494 -11.31 0.46 20.04
C PHE A 494 -11.43 1.34 18.79
N ALA A 495 -12.34 2.30 18.76
CA ALA A 495 -12.41 3.27 17.68
C ALA A 495 -13.18 4.53 18.07
N THR A 496 -12.79 5.65 17.47
CA THR A 496 -13.58 6.88 17.42
C THR A 496 -13.96 7.18 15.98
N ILE A 497 -15.23 7.48 15.74
CA ILE A 497 -15.77 7.86 14.44
C ILE A 497 -16.15 9.34 14.51
N TYR A 498 -15.54 10.13 13.62
CA TYR A 498 -15.70 11.57 13.52
C TYR A 498 -16.59 11.91 12.32
N GLU A 499 -17.68 12.63 12.60
CA GLU A 499 -18.59 13.11 11.55
C GLU A 499 -17.91 14.12 10.61
N PRO A 500 -18.42 14.29 9.37
CA PRO A 500 -17.87 15.23 8.41
C PRO A 500 -17.74 16.66 8.98
N GLY A 501 -16.60 17.29 8.71
CA GLY A 501 -16.29 18.66 9.14
C GLY A 501 -16.03 18.84 10.65
N SER A 502 -16.00 17.76 11.43
CA SER A 502 -15.61 17.82 12.84
C SER A 502 -14.09 17.94 13.02
N LYS A 503 -13.63 18.09 14.27
CA LYS A 503 -12.20 18.17 14.60
C LYS A 503 -11.81 16.94 15.41
N ARG A 504 -10.76 16.25 14.98
CA ARG A 504 -10.18 15.10 15.68
C ARG A 504 -9.59 15.53 17.03
N ALA A 505 -9.70 14.65 18.03
CA ALA A 505 -8.95 14.78 19.27
C ALA A 505 -7.43 14.57 19.02
N PRO A 506 -6.54 15.04 19.90
CA PRO A 506 -5.12 14.72 19.82
C PRO A 506 -4.87 13.21 19.84
N ILE A 507 -3.77 12.79 19.19
CA ILE A 507 -3.28 11.40 19.26
C ILE A 507 -3.08 11.02 20.74
N PRO A 508 -3.62 9.89 21.21
CA PRO A 508 -3.55 9.51 22.62
C PRO A 508 -2.11 9.16 23.06
N ASP A 509 -1.88 9.17 24.37
CA ASP A 509 -0.66 8.63 24.96
C ASP A 509 -0.57 7.12 24.59
N PRO A 510 0.54 6.65 23.98
CA PRO A 510 0.76 5.24 23.68
C PRO A 510 0.48 4.27 24.84
N TYR A 511 0.70 4.67 26.09
CA TYR A 511 0.42 3.81 27.26
C TYR A 511 -1.05 3.76 27.65
N SER A 512 -1.88 4.67 27.13
CA SER A 512 -3.30 4.77 27.47
C SER A 512 -4.22 3.96 26.55
N VAL A 513 -3.69 3.52 25.42
CA VAL A 513 -4.41 2.69 24.43
C VAL A 513 -4.20 1.21 24.77
N PRO A 514 -5.24 0.36 24.71
CA PRO A 514 -5.11 -1.08 24.93
C PRO A 514 -4.03 -1.72 24.04
N THR A 515 -3.39 -2.77 24.52
CA THR A 515 -2.49 -3.64 23.75
C THR A 515 -3.16 -5.00 23.53
N GLY A 516 -2.62 -5.81 22.62
CA GLY A 516 -3.07 -7.14 22.23
C GLY A 516 -3.73 -7.16 20.84
N PRO A 517 -4.23 -8.34 20.40
CA PRO A 517 -4.69 -8.54 19.02
C PRO A 517 -5.85 -7.62 18.59
N GLU A 518 -6.67 -7.13 19.52
CA GLU A 518 -7.75 -6.17 19.22
C GLU A 518 -7.20 -4.75 18.93
N ALA A 519 -5.99 -4.45 19.41
CA ALA A 519 -5.25 -3.23 19.10
C ALA A 519 -4.35 -3.41 17.86
N GLY A 520 -4.21 -4.63 17.33
CA GLY A 520 -3.37 -4.93 16.18
C GLY A 520 -2.08 -5.70 16.48
N ASP A 521 -1.71 -5.81 17.76
CA ASP A 521 -0.45 -6.44 18.16
C ASP A 521 -0.43 -7.93 17.75
N MET A 522 0.65 -8.37 17.09
CA MET A 522 0.85 -9.75 16.63
C MET A 522 1.72 -10.61 17.55
#